data_AF-G9QKT5-F1
#
_entry.id   AF-G9QKT5-F1
#
_cell.length_a   1.000
_cell.length_b   1.000
_cell.length_c   1.000
_cell.angle_alpha   90.00
_cell.angle_beta   90.00
_cell.angle_gamma   90.00
#
_symmetry.space_group_name_H-M   'P 1'
#
loop_
_entity.id
_entity.type
_entity.pdbx_description
1 polymer ?
#
loop_
_entity_poly.entity_id
_entity_poly.type
_entity_poly.pdbx_seq_one_letter_code
_entity_poly.pdbx_strand_id
1 'polypeptide(L)'
;MFFSDPYDMEAYGQLPHEVFMLVQMVSIFYIVFFYLLHSKELLYGVQSFFTDGYRIMLEKMSAMFAVHVLCQGVMAVVAYGIFSIVYFVVGIEPSDFYLSLFRFLIVYMFAPLSLSIMYGLMVAMLLGTKKSSFFVMLVVWIVTGSMTTELFIDFFETVHANDWKSLLFIGNHGVQSVYDSYIGFEVDRGNEWKLLTWFLVLFGMILMLSLRWTLTTRERNVVMKVLLMLPFLIVLTAYSSLQSNTKAFTRADQTTEINDYRKMNRDVKTDLRYDIQSYSISLKEKQATVHVMFSRMDTTKPTFQLYHAYPIKWIQANHKRVKFAREGDIVTVYLPEGTTSLTFRYDIVDTSFIPYTNGRTVLLADKAWYPKKRASQMYKIYEFTIYGTKERIWWDEFTDQFLPREKHAFTLKVDGDVLFCNLPKRGSVYSGEAQAVTLIKGQGNRLVYKGYQITYPADWPKMDERVSTVVPQLKEAFQDVRQIAPTTVSSLPKAIVFSSFGLSSFMADDHLVYNTGDLYAIDKYHLDQDFYEEIHKTIF
;
A
#
# COMPACT_ATOMS: atom_id res chain seq x y z
N MET A 1 -13.41 3.33 -25.92
CA MET A 1 -13.27 1.88 -25.69
C MET A 1 -12.36 1.55 -24.49
N PHE A 2 -11.90 2.53 -23.69
CA PHE A 2 -10.94 2.31 -22.58
C PHE A 2 -11.33 3.01 -21.26
N PHE A 3 -12.60 3.39 -21.06
CA PHE A 3 -13.05 4.07 -19.83
C PHE A 3 -14.45 3.63 -19.38
N SER A 4 -14.85 2.39 -19.65
CA SER A 4 -16.24 1.98 -19.45
C SER A 4 -16.34 0.64 -18.76
N ASP A 5 -15.78 0.54 -17.56
CA ASP A 5 -16.44 -0.28 -16.55
C ASP A 5 -17.30 0.66 -15.69
N PRO A 6 -18.63 0.76 -15.94
CA PRO A 6 -19.52 1.61 -15.17
C PRO A 6 -19.70 1.13 -13.72
N TYR A 7 -19.20 -0.05 -13.38
CA TYR A 7 -19.27 -0.60 -12.02
C TYR A 7 -18.16 -0.11 -11.08
N ASP A 8 -17.22 0.72 -11.57
CA ASP A 8 -15.98 1.12 -10.88
C ASP A 8 -15.78 2.65 -10.80
N MET A 9 -16.87 3.44 -10.87
CA MET A 9 -16.81 4.91 -10.81
C MET A 9 -16.28 5.49 -9.48
N GLU A 10 -15.97 4.64 -8.50
CA GLU A 10 -15.40 5.03 -7.20
C GLU A 10 -13.91 4.63 -7.04
N ALA A 11 -13.26 4.27 -8.15
CA ALA A 11 -11.89 3.80 -8.19
C ALA A 11 -10.97 4.64 -9.09
N TYR A 12 -11.16 5.97 -9.17
CA TYR A 12 -10.31 6.84 -10.00
C TYR A 12 -8.84 6.83 -9.59
N GLY A 13 -8.53 6.47 -8.33
CA GLY A 13 -7.18 6.20 -7.87
C GLY A 13 -6.53 5.04 -8.62
N GLN A 14 -7.33 4.10 -9.15
CA GLN A 14 -6.84 2.96 -9.92
C GLN A 14 -6.53 3.30 -11.38
N LEU A 15 -7.06 4.40 -11.94
CA LEU A 15 -6.89 4.78 -13.34
C LEU A 15 -5.44 4.67 -13.87
N PRO A 16 -4.39 5.04 -13.11
CA PRO A 16 -3.01 4.95 -13.59
C PRO A 16 -2.46 3.52 -13.74
N HIS A 17 -3.16 2.47 -13.32
CA HIS A 17 -2.68 1.09 -13.43
C HIS A 17 -2.40 0.67 -14.89
N GLU A 18 -3.14 1.20 -15.86
CA GLU A 18 -2.93 0.90 -17.28
C GLU A 18 -1.56 1.38 -17.80
N VAL A 19 -0.98 2.38 -17.14
CA VAL A 19 0.34 2.93 -17.49
C VAL A 19 1.42 1.85 -17.44
N PHE A 20 1.32 0.84 -16.57
CA PHE A 20 2.33 -0.22 -16.50
C PHE A 20 2.42 -1.05 -17.77
N MET A 21 1.28 -1.40 -18.37
CA MET A 21 1.24 -2.19 -19.60
C MET A 21 1.81 -1.38 -20.76
N LEU A 22 1.47 -0.09 -20.83
CA LEU A 22 2.04 0.83 -21.82
C LEU A 22 3.54 1.00 -21.65
N VAL A 23 4.02 1.21 -20.41
CA VAL A 23 5.45 1.31 -20.10
C VAL A 23 6.20 0.05 -20.50
N GLN A 24 5.65 -1.13 -20.18
CA GLN A 24 6.19 -2.41 -20.59
C GLN A 24 6.28 -2.48 -22.11
N MET A 25 5.20 -2.21 -22.85
CA MET A 25 5.20 -2.24 -24.32
C MET A 25 6.16 -1.22 -24.95
N VAL A 26 6.25 0.00 -24.42
CA VAL A 26 7.11 1.05 -24.97
C VAL A 26 8.59 0.76 -24.67
N SER A 27 8.89 0.15 -23.52
CA SER A 27 10.28 -0.16 -23.12
C SER A 27 11.01 -1.05 -24.13
N ILE A 28 10.36 -2.08 -24.71
CA ILE A 28 11.02 -2.95 -25.70
C ILE A 28 11.40 -2.17 -26.96
N PHE A 29 10.56 -1.21 -27.40
CA PHE A 29 10.90 -0.36 -28.54
C PHE A 29 12.11 0.52 -28.24
N TYR A 30 12.22 1.09 -27.05
CA TYR A 30 13.40 1.84 -26.64
C TYR A 30 14.65 0.96 -26.55
N ILE A 31 14.56 -0.22 -25.95
CA ILE A 31 15.68 -1.18 -25.88
C ILE A 31 16.20 -1.48 -27.29
N VAL A 32 15.30 -1.80 -28.24
CA VAL A 32 15.65 -2.11 -29.63
C VAL A 32 16.24 -0.88 -30.35
N PHE A 33 15.64 0.30 -30.17
CA PHE A 33 16.11 1.53 -30.80
C PHE A 33 17.54 1.87 -30.38
N PHE A 34 17.83 1.90 -29.08
CA PHE A 34 19.17 2.21 -28.57
C PHE A 34 20.18 1.11 -28.85
N TYR A 35 19.74 -0.15 -28.86
CA TYR A 35 20.57 -1.27 -29.33
C TYR A 35 21.01 -1.06 -30.79
N LEU A 36 20.08 -0.77 -31.70
CA LEU A 36 20.38 -0.58 -33.12
C LEU A 36 21.29 0.63 -33.35
N LEU A 37 21.02 1.73 -32.65
CA LEU A 37 21.81 2.96 -32.75
C LEU A 37 23.26 2.70 -32.33
N HIS A 38 23.47 2.08 -31.16
CA HIS A 38 24.80 1.88 -30.62
C HIS A 38 25.56 0.71 -31.26
N SER A 39 24.88 -0.39 -31.62
CA SER A 39 25.54 -1.53 -32.29
C SER A 39 26.09 -1.17 -33.67
N LYS A 40 25.40 -0.28 -34.42
CA LYS A 40 25.92 0.27 -35.67
C LYS A 40 27.14 1.16 -35.44
N GLU A 41 27.12 2.01 -34.42
CA GLU A 41 28.28 2.83 -34.07
C GLU A 41 29.51 1.96 -33.72
N LEU A 42 29.30 0.92 -32.92
CA LEU A 42 30.35 -0.03 -32.58
C LEU A 42 30.91 -0.77 -33.80
N LEU A 43 30.05 -1.10 -34.79
CA LEU A 43 30.46 -1.75 -36.04
C LEU A 43 31.44 -0.88 -36.85
N TYR A 44 31.24 0.45 -36.87
CA TYR A 44 32.14 1.37 -37.57
C TYR A 44 33.49 1.58 -36.86
N GLY A 45 33.59 1.21 -35.57
CA GLY A 45 34.88 1.11 -34.86
C GLY A 45 35.59 2.43 -34.61
N VAL A 46 34.91 3.58 -34.76
CA VAL A 46 35.51 4.93 -34.70
C VAL A 46 36.24 5.17 -33.38
N GLN A 47 35.72 4.64 -32.28
CA GLN A 47 36.31 4.72 -30.93
C GLN A 47 37.72 4.11 -30.80
N SER A 48 38.10 3.18 -31.70
CA SER A 48 39.41 2.53 -31.70
C SER A 48 40.46 3.26 -32.54
N PHE A 49 40.07 4.21 -33.38
CA PHE A 49 40.97 4.89 -34.31
C PHE A 49 41.45 6.27 -33.82
N PHE A 50 40.72 6.92 -32.92
CA PHE A 50 41.07 8.23 -32.37
C PHE A 50 41.60 8.12 -30.94
N THR A 51 42.62 8.91 -30.60
CA THR A 51 43.20 8.97 -29.24
C THR A 51 42.17 9.36 -28.17
N ASP A 52 41.18 10.17 -28.53
CA ASP A 52 40.04 10.54 -27.67
C ASP A 52 38.77 9.71 -27.94
N GLY A 53 38.88 8.63 -28.72
CA GLY A 53 37.73 7.84 -29.18
C GLY A 53 36.89 7.26 -28.06
N TYR A 54 37.52 6.83 -26.96
CA TYR A 54 36.84 6.35 -25.76
C TYR A 54 36.04 7.46 -25.07
N ARG A 55 36.65 8.63 -24.89
CA ARG A 55 36.00 9.80 -24.30
C ARG A 55 34.80 10.25 -25.13
N ILE A 56 34.95 10.34 -26.45
CA ILE A 56 33.86 10.70 -27.37
C ILE A 56 32.71 9.69 -27.25
N MET A 57 33.01 8.39 -27.16
CA MET A 57 32.00 7.35 -26.98
C MET A 57 31.21 7.55 -25.66
N LEU A 58 31.89 7.79 -24.54
CA LEU A 58 31.23 8.07 -23.26
C LEU A 58 30.41 9.36 -23.28
N GLU A 59 30.92 10.43 -23.90
CA GLU A 59 30.21 11.70 -24.05
C GLU A 59 28.93 11.52 -24.87
N LYS A 60 28.98 10.75 -25.96
CA LYS A 60 27.79 10.39 -26.76
C LYS A 60 26.78 9.55 -25.99
N MET A 61 27.23 8.52 -25.25
CA MET A 61 26.33 7.72 -24.41
C MET A 61 25.65 8.58 -23.35
N SER A 62 26.41 9.48 -22.72
CA SER A 62 25.90 10.40 -21.71
C SER A 62 24.91 11.41 -22.31
N ALA A 63 25.20 11.93 -23.50
CA ALA A 63 24.30 12.82 -24.23
C ALA A 63 23.00 12.10 -24.65
N MET A 64 23.09 10.87 -25.18
CA MET A 64 21.92 10.06 -25.50
C MET A 64 21.07 9.77 -24.25
N PHE A 65 21.71 9.42 -23.14
CA PHE A 65 21.03 9.24 -21.86
C PHE A 65 20.33 10.51 -21.39
N ALA A 66 21.03 11.66 -21.41
CA ALA A 66 20.47 12.94 -20.99
C ALA A 66 19.28 13.37 -21.86
N VAL A 67 19.37 13.23 -23.18
CA VAL A 67 18.27 13.53 -24.12
C VAL A 67 17.10 12.59 -23.88
N HIS A 68 17.35 11.29 -23.73
CA HIS A 68 16.30 10.31 -23.45
C HIS A 68 15.58 10.61 -22.14
N VAL A 69 16.34 10.86 -21.05
CA VAL A 69 15.80 11.24 -19.74
C VAL A 69 14.99 12.53 -19.84
N LEU A 70 15.45 13.53 -20.59
CA LEU A 70 14.69 14.76 -20.82
C LEU A 70 13.35 14.47 -21.53
N CYS A 71 13.37 13.65 -22.59
CA CYS A 71 12.16 13.22 -23.29
C CYS A 71 11.21 12.47 -22.35
N GLN A 72 11.71 11.53 -21.52
CA GLN A 72 10.89 10.83 -20.54
C GLN A 72 10.33 11.78 -19.47
N GLY A 73 11.09 12.80 -19.07
CA GLY A 73 10.64 13.84 -18.16
C GLY A 73 9.47 14.64 -18.74
N VAL A 74 9.58 15.04 -20.01
CA VAL A 74 8.47 15.71 -20.72
C VAL A 74 7.25 14.79 -20.81
N MET A 75 7.44 13.52 -21.18
CA MET A 75 6.34 12.54 -21.23
C MET A 75 5.67 12.34 -19.87
N ALA A 76 6.44 12.29 -18.78
CA ALA A 76 5.89 12.18 -17.43
C ALA A 76 5.08 13.41 -17.02
N VAL A 77 5.55 14.62 -17.37
CA VAL A 77 4.80 15.87 -17.13
C VAL A 77 3.52 15.91 -17.96
N VAL A 78 3.56 15.48 -19.23
CA VAL A 78 2.37 15.39 -20.08
C VAL A 78 1.37 14.37 -19.53
N ALA A 79 1.82 13.17 -19.15
CA ALA A 79 0.97 12.15 -18.54
C ALA A 79 0.34 12.65 -17.24
N TYR A 80 1.14 13.28 -16.36
CA TYR A 80 0.65 13.93 -15.15
C TYR A 80 -0.41 15.00 -15.46
N GLY A 81 -0.18 15.82 -16.49
CA GLY A 81 -1.14 16.82 -16.95
C GLY A 81 -2.45 16.21 -17.42
N ILE A 82 -2.40 15.14 -18.23
CA ILE A 82 -3.59 14.43 -18.70
C ILE A 82 -4.39 13.88 -17.52
N PHE A 83 -3.76 13.12 -16.61
CA PHE A 83 -4.43 12.58 -15.44
C PHE A 83 -5.00 13.69 -14.54
N SER A 84 -4.24 14.77 -14.33
CA SER A 84 -4.68 15.89 -13.52
C SER A 84 -5.90 16.60 -14.13
N ILE A 85 -5.94 16.77 -15.46
CA ILE A 85 -7.09 17.35 -16.17
C ILE A 85 -8.30 16.42 -16.02
N VAL A 86 -8.14 15.11 -16.23
CA VAL A 86 -9.23 14.14 -16.05
C VAL A 86 -9.79 14.21 -14.64
N TYR A 87 -8.92 14.15 -13.62
CA TYR A 87 -9.31 14.23 -12.22
C TYR A 87 -10.01 15.56 -11.88
N PHE A 88 -9.53 16.67 -12.42
CA PHE A 88 -10.17 17.97 -12.24
C PHE A 88 -11.57 18.02 -12.91
N VAL A 89 -11.72 17.48 -14.12
CA VAL A 89 -12.99 17.47 -14.86
C VAL A 89 -14.04 16.59 -14.17
N VAL A 90 -13.64 15.44 -13.66
CA VAL A 90 -14.53 14.52 -12.93
C VAL A 90 -14.89 15.12 -11.55
N GLY A 91 -14.06 16.00 -10.99
CA GLY A 91 -14.34 16.74 -9.76
C GLY A 91 -13.63 16.18 -8.53
N ILE A 92 -12.43 15.64 -8.71
CA ILE A 92 -11.51 15.28 -7.63
C ILE A 92 -10.85 16.55 -7.10
N GLU A 93 -11.01 16.79 -5.79
CA GLU A 93 -10.52 17.99 -5.12
C GLU A 93 -8.97 18.09 -5.15
N PRO A 94 -8.39 19.27 -5.48
CA PRO A 94 -6.95 19.50 -5.39
C PRO A 94 -6.41 19.22 -3.98
N SER A 95 -5.62 18.16 -3.86
CA SER A 95 -5.07 17.67 -2.59
C SER A 95 -3.73 16.97 -2.80
N ASP A 96 -3.13 16.44 -1.73
CA ASP A 96 -1.92 15.61 -1.79
C ASP A 96 -2.05 14.40 -2.74
N PHE A 97 -3.27 14.03 -3.14
CA PHE A 97 -3.54 13.01 -4.15
C PHE A 97 -2.76 13.26 -5.45
N TYR A 98 -2.74 14.51 -5.94
CA TYR A 98 -2.06 14.88 -7.19
C TYR A 98 -0.53 14.78 -7.06
N LEU A 99 0.03 15.22 -5.92
CA LEU A 99 1.45 15.05 -5.66
C LEU A 99 1.84 13.56 -5.57
N SER A 100 0.97 12.75 -4.97
CA SER A 100 1.15 11.30 -4.88
C SER A 100 1.08 10.63 -6.25
N LEU A 101 0.18 11.07 -7.14
CA LEU A 101 0.13 10.65 -8.55
C LEU A 101 1.44 10.98 -9.26
N PHE A 102 1.96 12.21 -9.10
CA PHE A 102 3.21 12.61 -9.75
C PHE A 102 4.36 11.70 -9.30
N ARG A 103 4.49 11.45 -7.99
CA ARG A 103 5.49 10.52 -7.45
C ARG A 103 5.33 9.11 -8.02
N PHE A 104 4.10 8.62 -8.15
CA PHE A 104 3.78 7.34 -8.76
C PHE A 104 4.26 7.25 -10.21
N LEU A 105 3.98 8.27 -11.04
CA LEU A 105 4.45 8.33 -12.43
C LEU A 105 5.97 8.40 -12.53
N ILE A 106 6.64 9.08 -11.60
CA ILE A 106 8.11 9.11 -11.57
C ILE A 106 8.69 7.70 -11.34
N VAL A 107 8.15 6.97 -10.38
CA VAL A 107 8.64 5.64 -9.99
C VAL A 107 8.32 4.59 -11.04
N TYR A 108 7.11 4.58 -11.59
CA TYR A 108 6.65 3.46 -12.41
C TYR A 108 6.56 3.74 -13.92
N MET A 109 6.66 4.99 -14.36
CA MET A 109 6.72 5.33 -15.78
C MET A 109 8.08 5.90 -16.16
N PHE A 110 8.47 7.02 -15.55
CA PHE A 110 9.69 7.73 -15.92
C PHE A 110 10.95 6.88 -15.70
N ALA A 111 11.11 6.30 -14.51
CA ALA A 111 12.34 5.59 -14.18
C ALA A 111 12.54 4.29 -14.99
N PRO A 112 11.54 3.39 -15.14
CA PRO A 112 11.69 2.19 -15.97
C PRO A 112 11.96 2.50 -17.44
N LEU A 113 11.28 3.50 -18.01
CA LEU A 113 11.54 3.95 -19.38
C LEU A 113 12.94 4.56 -19.52
N SER A 114 13.41 5.28 -18.50
CA SER A 114 14.77 5.83 -18.47
C SER A 114 15.84 4.73 -18.40
N LEU A 115 15.58 3.61 -17.71
CA LEU A 115 16.51 2.47 -17.66
C LEU A 115 16.57 1.68 -18.99
N SER A 116 15.57 1.81 -19.86
CA SER A 116 15.47 1.05 -21.12
C SER A 116 16.65 1.29 -22.07
N ILE A 117 17.21 2.50 -22.10
CA ILE A 117 18.43 2.80 -22.87
C ILE A 117 19.63 1.98 -22.38
N MET A 118 19.77 1.78 -21.07
CA MET A 118 20.91 1.09 -20.48
C MET A 118 20.90 -0.40 -20.87
N TYR A 119 19.71 -1.02 -20.89
CA TYR A 119 19.55 -2.38 -21.42
C TYR A 119 19.96 -2.47 -22.90
N GLY A 120 19.49 -1.54 -23.74
CA GLY A 120 19.85 -1.51 -25.17
C GLY A 120 21.36 -1.34 -25.38
N LEU A 121 21.99 -0.41 -24.65
CA LEU A 121 23.44 -0.20 -24.68
C LEU A 121 24.20 -1.45 -24.25
N MET A 122 23.80 -2.09 -23.15
CA MET A 122 24.45 -3.31 -22.67
C MET A 122 24.40 -4.44 -23.70
N VAL A 123 23.22 -4.69 -24.29
CA VAL A 123 23.08 -5.73 -25.33
C VAL A 123 23.96 -5.40 -26.54
N ALA A 124 23.99 -4.14 -26.97
CA ALA A 124 24.85 -3.69 -28.08
C ALA A 124 26.34 -3.90 -27.77
N MET A 125 26.77 -3.59 -26.54
CA MET A 125 28.16 -3.82 -26.13
C MET A 125 28.50 -5.31 -26.03
N LEU A 126 27.61 -6.15 -25.51
CA LEU A 126 27.87 -7.58 -25.34
C LEU A 126 27.87 -8.34 -26.67
N LEU A 127 26.90 -8.06 -27.53
CA LEU A 127 26.59 -8.89 -28.70
C LEU A 127 26.84 -8.19 -30.04
N GLY A 128 27.11 -6.89 -30.06
CA GLY A 128 27.31 -6.13 -31.29
C GLY A 128 26.08 -6.22 -32.18
N THR A 129 26.25 -6.62 -33.44
CA THR A 129 25.18 -6.75 -34.44
C THR A 129 24.64 -8.17 -34.61
N LYS A 130 24.97 -9.10 -33.69
CA LYS A 130 24.56 -10.50 -33.80
C LYS A 130 23.04 -10.64 -33.75
N LYS A 131 22.48 -11.59 -34.52
CA LYS A 131 21.03 -11.87 -34.52
C LYS A 131 20.51 -12.36 -33.16
N SER A 132 21.35 -13.02 -32.36
CA SER A 132 21.01 -13.46 -31.01
C SER A 132 20.69 -12.31 -30.06
N SER A 133 21.08 -11.08 -30.38
CA SER A 133 20.74 -9.89 -29.59
C SER A 133 19.23 -9.69 -29.43
N PHE A 134 18.42 -9.98 -30.44
CA PHE A 134 16.97 -9.83 -30.35
C PHE A 134 16.36 -10.78 -29.31
N PHE A 135 16.85 -12.02 -29.24
CA PHE A 135 16.42 -12.96 -28.21
C PHE A 135 16.83 -12.48 -26.81
N VAL A 136 18.06 -11.97 -26.66
CA VAL A 136 18.52 -11.44 -25.37
C VAL A 136 17.73 -10.19 -24.96
N MET A 137 17.39 -9.29 -25.89
CA MET A 137 16.52 -8.14 -25.61
C MET A 137 15.14 -8.58 -25.12
N LEU A 138 14.55 -9.60 -25.73
CA LEU A 138 13.26 -10.15 -25.29
C LEU A 138 13.35 -10.73 -23.86
N VAL A 139 14.40 -11.48 -23.56
CA VAL A 139 14.62 -12.05 -22.22
C VAL A 139 14.83 -10.93 -21.18
N VAL A 140 15.67 -9.94 -21.48
CA VAL A 140 15.88 -8.79 -20.58
C VAL A 140 14.57 -8.06 -20.35
N TRP A 141 13.81 -7.76 -21.40
CA TRP A 141 12.51 -7.10 -21.32
C TRP A 141 11.50 -7.86 -20.44
N ILE A 142 11.46 -9.19 -20.53
CA ILE A 142 10.60 -10.04 -19.70
C ILE A 142 11.06 -10.03 -18.23
N VAL A 143 12.36 -10.12 -17.96
CA VAL A 143 12.94 -10.29 -16.62
C VAL A 143 13.02 -8.98 -15.83
N THR A 144 13.15 -7.84 -16.51
CA THR A 144 13.25 -6.53 -15.84
C THR A 144 11.93 -5.76 -15.86
N GLY A 145 10.91 -6.30 -16.52
CA GLY A 145 9.62 -5.66 -16.73
C GLY A 145 8.61 -5.91 -15.62
N SER A 146 7.42 -5.32 -15.75
CA SER A 146 6.28 -5.61 -14.86
C SER A 146 5.73 -7.02 -15.06
N MET A 147 5.95 -7.64 -16.22
CA MET A 147 5.51 -9.01 -16.50
C MET A 147 6.26 -10.09 -15.73
N THR A 148 7.43 -9.79 -15.15
CA THR A 148 8.21 -10.78 -14.41
C THR A 148 7.44 -11.34 -13.23
N THR A 149 6.67 -10.49 -12.52
CA THR A 149 5.88 -10.90 -11.37
C THR A 149 4.68 -11.75 -11.77
N GLU A 150 4.06 -11.47 -12.92
CA GLU A 150 2.95 -12.25 -13.45
C GLU A 150 3.40 -13.61 -14.01
N LEU A 151 4.53 -13.66 -14.72
CA LEU A 151 5.05 -14.90 -15.30
C LEU A 151 5.67 -15.85 -14.27
N PHE A 152 6.21 -15.29 -13.18
CA PHE A 152 6.84 -16.06 -12.09
C PHE A 152 6.07 -15.88 -10.78
N ILE A 153 4.74 -15.89 -10.85
CA ILE A 153 3.87 -15.60 -9.71
C ILE A 153 4.16 -16.51 -8.50
N ASP A 154 4.32 -17.81 -8.71
CA ASP A 154 4.63 -18.79 -7.65
C ASP A 154 5.94 -18.44 -6.89
N PHE A 155 6.90 -17.83 -7.58
CA PHE A 155 8.13 -17.36 -6.95
C PHE A 155 7.87 -16.10 -6.12
N PHE A 156 7.25 -15.08 -6.72
CA PHE A 156 7.04 -13.77 -6.08
C PHE A 156 5.98 -13.78 -4.98
N GLU A 157 5.05 -14.73 -4.98
CA GLU A 157 4.11 -14.97 -3.87
C GLU A 157 4.81 -15.38 -2.56
N THR A 158 6.08 -15.76 -2.61
CA THR A 158 6.89 -16.09 -1.41
C THR A 158 7.94 -15.03 -1.07
N VAL A 159 8.04 -13.96 -1.87
CA VAL A 159 9.08 -12.93 -1.72
C VAL A 159 8.55 -11.76 -0.90
N HIS A 160 9.08 -11.60 0.31
CA HIS A 160 8.75 -10.50 1.21
C HIS A 160 9.48 -9.19 0.89
N ALA A 161 8.97 -8.07 1.42
CA ALA A 161 9.45 -6.71 1.15
C ALA A 161 10.94 -6.53 1.50
N ASN A 162 11.36 -7.13 2.61
CA ASN A 162 12.72 -7.06 3.15
C ASN A 162 13.64 -8.19 2.66
N ASP A 163 13.15 -9.11 1.82
CA ASP A 163 13.97 -10.15 1.20
C ASP A 163 14.78 -9.53 0.05
N TRP A 164 16.05 -9.91 -0.08
CA TRP A 164 16.91 -9.47 -1.19
C TRP A 164 16.33 -9.86 -2.55
N LYS A 165 15.54 -10.94 -2.62
CA LYS A 165 14.83 -11.36 -3.84
C LYS A 165 13.84 -10.30 -4.33
N SER A 166 13.35 -9.42 -3.45
CA SER A 166 12.48 -8.31 -3.84
C SER A 166 13.18 -7.31 -4.77
N LEU A 167 14.52 -7.28 -4.77
CA LEU A 167 15.30 -6.46 -5.69
C LEU A 167 15.22 -6.95 -7.14
N LEU A 168 14.76 -8.19 -7.39
CA LEU A 168 14.73 -8.77 -8.74
C LEU A 168 13.63 -8.19 -9.64
N PHE A 169 12.66 -7.45 -9.09
CA PHE A 169 11.61 -6.80 -9.87
C PHE A 169 11.57 -5.29 -9.60
N ILE A 170 11.27 -4.52 -10.64
CA ILE A 170 11.23 -3.03 -10.61
C ILE A 170 9.79 -2.52 -10.86
N GLY A 171 8.85 -3.41 -11.17
CA GLY A 171 7.44 -3.09 -11.39
C GLY A 171 6.65 -2.85 -10.10
N ASN A 172 5.36 -2.52 -10.25
CA ASN A 172 4.45 -2.41 -9.12
C ASN A 172 4.17 -3.77 -8.47
N HIS A 173 3.88 -3.75 -7.18
CA HIS A 173 3.63 -4.93 -6.36
C HIS A 173 2.26 -5.57 -6.68
N GLY A 174 1.29 -4.79 -7.18
CA GLY A 174 0.04 -5.28 -7.75
C GLY A 174 -0.31 -4.59 -9.07
N VAL A 175 -0.44 -5.34 -10.17
CA VAL A 175 -0.78 -4.73 -11.48
C VAL A 175 -2.23 -4.19 -11.52
N GLN A 176 -3.11 -4.73 -10.65
CA GLN A 176 -4.54 -4.43 -10.65
C GLN A 176 -4.99 -3.44 -9.56
N SER A 177 -4.16 -3.17 -8.55
CA SER A 177 -4.45 -2.17 -7.52
C SER A 177 -3.22 -1.31 -7.29
N VAL A 178 -3.31 -0.02 -7.61
CA VAL A 178 -2.25 0.98 -7.49
C VAL A 178 -2.51 2.00 -6.41
N TYR A 179 -3.73 2.03 -5.86
CA TYR A 179 -4.17 3.02 -4.88
C TYR A 179 -4.97 2.37 -3.76
N ASP A 180 -4.60 2.67 -2.53
CA ASP A 180 -5.31 2.22 -1.32
C ASP A 180 -6.07 3.39 -0.69
N SER A 181 -7.36 3.19 -0.38
CA SER A 181 -8.21 4.21 0.26
C SER A 181 -7.53 4.77 1.52
N TYR A 182 -7.44 6.10 1.62
CA TYR A 182 -6.80 6.88 2.69
C TYR A 182 -5.28 6.74 2.83
N ILE A 183 -4.65 5.69 2.30
CA ILE A 183 -3.20 5.52 2.34
C ILE A 183 -2.55 6.23 1.14
N GLY A 184 -3.11 6.09 -0.06
CA GLY A 184 -2.62 6.69 -1.29
C GLY A 184 -2.08 5.67 -2.29
N PHE A 185 -1.34 6.15 -3.29
CA PHE A 185 -0.68 5.30 -4.28
C PHE A 185 0.36 4.37 -3.65
N GLU A 186 0.50 3.17 -4.20
CA GLU A 186 1.44 2.13 -3.76
C GLU A 186 2.91 2.48 -4.10
N VAL A 187 3.43 3.52 -3.42
CA VAL A 187 4.79 4.03 -3.62
C VAL A 187 5.48 4.27 -2.28
N ASP A 188 6.37 3.36 -1.92
CA ASP A 188 7.27 3.51 -0.77
C ASP A 188 8.65 4.04 -1.18
N ARG A 189 9.49 4.36 -0.18
CA ARG A 189 10.88 4.79 -0.41
C ARG A 189 11.79 3.64 -0.82
N GLY A 190 11.45 2.41 -0.44
CA GLY A 190 12.18 1.21 -0.83
C GLY A 190 12.25 1.05 -2.34
N ASN A 191 11.14 1.30 -3.04
CA ASN A 191 11.05 1.26 -4.51
C ASN A 191 11.93 2.31 -5.19
N GLU A 192 12.02 3.53 -4.64
CA GLU A 192 12.93 4.58 -5.14
C GLU A 192 14.40 4.15 -5.00
N TRP A 193 14.78 3.59 -3.85
CA TRP A 193 16.12 3.04 -3.64
C TRP A 193 16.41 1.83 -4.53
N LYS A 194 15.39 1.02 -4.83
CA LYS A 194 15.50 -0.13 -5.73
C LYS A 194 15.83 0.32 -7.15
N LEU A 195 15.14 1.34 -7.65
CA LEU A 195 15.42 1.97 -8.95
C LEU A 195 16.84 2.52 -9.02
N LEU A 196 17.29 3.22 -7.96
CA LEU A 196 18.66 3.73 -7.89
C LEU A 196 19.69 2.60 -7.88
N THR A 197 19.40 1.51 -7.15
CA THR A 197 20.27 0.32 -7.12
C THR A 197 20.43 -0.26 -8.52
N TRP A 198 19.34 -0.44 -9.26
CA TRP A 198 19.40 -0.94 -10.64
C TRP A 198 20.10 0.03 -11.59
N PHE A 199 19.86 1.33 -11.46
CA PHE A 199 20.61 2.33 -12.21
C PHE A 199 22.12 2.20 -11.99
N LEU A 200 22.56 2.09 -10.74
CA LEU A 200 23.98 1.92 -10.40
C LEU A 200 24.54 0.59 -10.93
N VAL A 201 23.80 -0.52 -10.79
CA VAL A 201 24.18 -1.83 -11.32
C VAL A 201 24.38 -1.79 -12.83
N LEU A 202 23.42 -1.23 -13.56
CA LEU A 202 23.47 -1.09 -15.02
C LEU A 202 24.62 -0.14 -15.44
N PHE A 203 24.80 0.96 -14.71
CA PHE A 203 25.88 1.91 -14.96
C PHE A 203 27.26 1.25 -14.78
N GLY A 204 27.42 0.45 -13.72
CA GLY A 204 28.62 -0.35 -13.48
C GLY A 204 28.90 -1.35 -14.59
N MET A 205 27.88 -2.07 -15.04
CA MET A 205 28.02 -3.03 -16.14
C MET A 205 28.41 -2.33 -17.44
N ILE A 206 27.80 -1.19 -17.78
CA ILE A 206 28.19 -0.39 -18.95
C ILE A 206 29.64 0.08 -18.84
N LEU A 207 30.06 0.62 -17.70
CA LEU A 207 31.45 1.03 -17.49
C LEU A 207 32.44 -0.14 -17.61
N MET A 208 32.11 -1.29 -17.02
CA MET A 208 32.93 -2.50 -17.11
C MET A 208 33.06 -2.98 -18.57
N LEU A 209 31.95 -3.04 -19.30
CA LEU A 209 31.96 -3.39 -20.73
C LEU A 209 32.73 -2.38 -21.56
N SER A 210 32.70 -1.10 -21.16
CA SER A 210 33.39 -0.02 -21.85
C SER A 210 34.93 -0.11 -21.78
N LEU A 211 35.48 -0.82 -20.77
CA LEU A 211 36.94 -0.91 -20.53
C LEU A 211 37.72 -1.44 -21.74
N ARG A 212 37.12 -2.30 -22.57
CA ARG A 212 37.80 -2.86 -23.75
C ARG A 212 38.16 -1.80 -24.82
N TRP A 213 37.56 -0.62 -24.74
CA TRP A 213 37.83 0.50 -25.65
C TRP A 213 38.65 1.62 -25.02
N THR A 214 39.07 1.50 -23.76
CA THR A 214 40.00 2.49 -23.17
C THR A 214 41.38 2.35 -23.81
N LEU A 215 41.89 3.43 -24.40
CA LEU A 215 43.21 3.44 -25.03
C LEU A 215 44.29 3.94 -24.06
N THR A 216 43.95 4.86 -23.15
CA THR A 216 44.92 5.43 -22.21
C THR A 216 44.86 4.78 -20.82
N THR A 217 46.02 4.65 -20.17
CA THR A 217 46.12 4.18 -18.78
C THR A 217 45.40 5.10 -17.80
N ARG A 218 45.35 6.41 -18.10
CA ARG A 218 44.65 7.41 -17.28
C ARG A 218 43.14 7.17 -17.28
N GLU A 219 42.52 7.02 -18.45
CA GLU A 219 41.08 6.73 -18.56
C GLU A 219 40.73 5.41 -17.87
N ARG A 220 41.51 4.36 -18.15
CA ARG A 220 41.34 3.05 -17.51
C ARG A 220 41.42 3.14 -15.99
N ASN A 221 42.39 3.88 -15.45
CA ASN A 221 42.53 4.08 -14.00
C ASN A 221 41.34 4.84 -13.39
N VAL A 222 40.78 5.83 -14.10
CA VAL A 222 39.59 6.56 -13.63
C VAL A 222 38.39 5.62 -13.59
N VAL A 223 38.14 4.87 -14.67
CA VAL A 223 37.02 3.90 -14.75
C VAL A 223 37.17 2.83 -13.67
N MET A 224 38.38 2.30 -13.47
CA MET A 224 38.65 1.31 -12.41
C MET A 224 38.40 1.88 -11.01
N LYS A 225 38.77 3.13 -10.72
CA LYS A 225 38.46 3.78 -9.44
C LYS A 225 36.95 3.89 -9.21
N VAL A 226 36.20 4.28 -10.25
CA VAL A 226 34.73 4.33 -10.18
C VAL A 226 34.15 2.94 -9.95
N LEU A 227 34.59 1.93 -10.70
CA LEU A 227 34.17 0.54 -10.55
C LEU A 227 34.53 -0.07 -9.19
N LEU A 228 35.58 0.41 -8.51
CA LEU A 228 35.92 -0.02 -7.15
C LEU A 228 35.02 0.61 -6.08
N MET A 229 34.55 1.84 -6.30
CA MET A 229 33.62 2.52 -5.39
C MET A 229 32.17 2.03 -5.55
N LEU A 230 31.78 1.72 -6.77
CA LEU A 230 30.39 1.42 -7.15
C LEU A 230 29.75 0.26 -6.35
N PRO A 231 30.43 -0.86 -6.06
CA PRO A 231 29.85 -1.94 -5.26
C PRO A 231 29.41 -1.47 -3.86
N PHE A 232 30.16 -0.56 -3.23
CA PHE A 232 29.78 -0.01 -1.93
C PHE A 232 28.48 0.82 -2.04
N LEU A 233 28.35 1.63 -3.09
CA LEU A 233 27.13 2.38 -3.36
C LEU A 233 25.94 1.46 -3.65
N ILE A 234 26.12 0.43 -4.48
CA ILE A 234 25.08 -0.56 -4.80
C ILE A 234 24.61 -1.27 -3.54
N VAL A 235 25.53 -1.72 -2.68
CA VAL A 235 25.18 -2.38 -1.42
C VAL A 235 24.45 -1.42 -0.48
N LEU A 236 24.90 -0.16 -0.39
CA LEU A 236 24.26 0.85 0.43
C LEU A 236 22.83 1.15 -0.04
N THR A 237 22.61 1.33 -1.34
CA THR A 237 21.27 1.60 -1.90
C THR A 237 20.38 0.37 -1.83
N ALA A 238 20.91 -0.83 -2.06
CA ALA A 238 20.17 -2.09 -1.91
C ALA A 238 19.74 -2.32 -0.46
N TYR A 239 20.64 -2.12 0.49
CA TYR A 239 20.32 -2.21 1.92
C TYR A 239 19.28 -1.16 2.33
N SER A 240 19.43 0.08 1.86
CA SER A 240 18.45 1.14 2.12
C SER A 240 17.09 0.81 1.52
N SER A 241 17.05 0.19 0.34
CA SER A 241 15.83 -0.33 -0.27
C SER A 241 15.17 -1.34 0.65
N LEU A 242 15.86 -2.40 1.07
CA LEU A 242 15.29 -3.45 1.92
C LEU A 242 14.83 -2.94 3.30
N GLN A 243 15.50 -1.92 3.86
CA GLN A 243 15.12 -1.34 5.15
C GLN A 243 13.90 -0.42 5.07
N SER A 244 13.68 0.23 3.91
CA SER A 244 12.60 1.20 3.72
C SER A 244 11.47 0.69 2.83
N ASN A 245 11.62 -0.52 2.28
CA ASN A 245 10.55 -1.22 1.58
C ASN A 245 9.56 -1.74 2.62
N THR A 246 8.33 -1.25 2.55
CA THR A 246 7.29 -1.61 3.52
C THR A 246 6.23 -2.52 2.94
N LYS A 247 6.22 -2.71 1.62
CA LYS A 247 5.27 -3.57 0.92
C LYS A 247 6.01 -4.60 0.05
N ALA A 248 5.74 -5.88 0.27
CA ALA A 248 6.16 -6.92 -0.67
C ALA A 248 5.21 -6.92 -1.87
N PHE A 249 5.43 -7.88 -2.79
CA PHE A 249 4.38 -8.28 -3.71
C PHE A 249 3.08 -8.45 -2.91
N THR A 250 2.03 -7.67 -3.20
CA THR A 250 0.92 -7.40 -2.27
C THR A 250 0.22 -8.70 -1.80
N ARG A 251 0.25 -9.73 -2.66
CA ARG A 251 -0.25 -11.08 -2.35
C ARG A 251 0.62 -11.87 -1.38
N ALA A 252 1.93 -11.71 -1.38
CA ALA A 252 2.84 -12.48 -0.52
C ALA A 252 2.64 -12.15 0.96
N ASP A 253 2.61 -10.86 1.31
CA ASP A 253 2.40 -10.42 2.69
C ASP A 253 0.98 -10.76 3.17
N GLN A 254 -0.04 -10.60 2.32
CA GLN A 254 -1.40 -11.02 2.63
C GLN A 254 -1.51 -12.54 2.79
N THR A 255 -0.90 -13.33 1.91
CA THR A 255 -0.95 -14.79 1.96
C THR A 255 -0.23 -15.34 3.19
N THR A 256 0.92 -14.77 3.55
CA THR A 256 1.64 -15.12 4.78
C THR A 256 0.81 -14.79 6.01
N GLU A 257 0.22 -13.60 6.07
CA GLU A 257 -0.69 -13.20 7.16
C GLU A 257 -1.86 -14.18 7.32
N ILE A 258 -2.56 -14.49 6.22
CA ILE A 258 -3.66 -15.47 6.19
C ILE A 258 -3.18 -16.86 6.63
N ASN A 259 -2.02 -17.31 6.14
CA ASN A 259 -1.44 -18.59 6.52
C ASN A 259 -1.05 -18.67 7.99
N ASP A 260 -0.61 -17.56 8.58
CA ASP A 260 -0.30 -17.50 10.00
C ASP A 260 -1.57 -17.66 10.82
N TYR A 261 -2.66 -16.95 10.47
CA TYR A 261 -3.98 -17.18 11.10
C TYR A 261 -4.50 -18.61 10.92
N ARG A 262 -4.24 -19.24 9.78
CA ARG A 262 -4.62 -20.64 9.53
C ARG A 262 -3.89 -21.60 10.50
N LYS A 263 -2.65 -21.31 10.85
CA LYS A 263 -1.83 -22.11 11.78
C LYS A 263 -2.06 -21.78 13.25
N MET A 264 -2.67 -20.63 13.55
CA MET A 264 -2.92 -20.22 14.93
C MET A 264 -3.90 -21.16 15.62
N ASN A 265 -3.59 -21.46 16.89
CA ASN A 265 -4.50 -22.20 17.74
C ASN A 265 -5.78 -21.38 17.98
N ARG A 266 -6.92 -22.01 17.74
CA ARG A 266 -8.25 -21.40 17.91
C ARG A 266 -8.73 -21.48 19.36
N ASP A 267 -8.24 -22.48 20.11
CA ASP A 267 -8.67 -22.79 21.47
C ASP A 267 -7.67 -22.27 22.51
N VAL A 268 -7.30 -21.00 22.39
CA VAL A 268 -6.45 -20.34 23.39
C VAL A 268 -7.24 -20.13 24.67
N LYS A 269 -6.71 -20.59 25.81
CA LYS A 269 -7.34 -20.35 27.11
C LYS A 269 -7.28 -18.86 27.45
N THR A 270 -8.43 -18.21 27.53
CA THR A 270 -8.56 -16.79 27.87
C THR A 270 -9.21 -16.59 29.24
N ASP A 271 -8.84 -15.50 29.91
CA ASP A 271 -9.42 -15.09 31.19
C ASP A 271 -9.85 -13.62 31.09
N LEU A 272 -11.16 -13.43 30.92
CA LEU A 272 -11.80 -12.13 30.74
C LEU A 272 -12.56 -11.67 31.98
N ARG A 273 -12.25 -12.21 33.17
CA ARG A 273 -12.89 -11.84 34.44
C ARG A 273 -12.35 -10.50 34.98
N TYR A 274 -12.51 -9.45 34.18
CA TYR A 274 -12.14 -8.07 34.50
C TYR A 274 -13.00 -7.12 33.69
N ASP A 275 -13.20 -5.89 34.16
CA ASP A 275 -13.95 -4.88 33.42
C ASP A 275 -13.11 -3.62 33.23
N ILE A 276 -13.17 -3.07 32.02
CA ILE A 276 -12.40 -1.90 31.64
C ILE A 276 -13.26 -0.66 31.88
N GLN A 277 -12.72 0.26 32.68
CA GLN A 277 -13.32 1.56 32.93
C GLN A 277 -13.00 2.53 31.79
N SER A 278 -11.71 2.65 31.45
CA SER A 278 -11.25 3.64 30.47
C SER A 278 -9.93 3.27 29.82
N TYR A 279 -9.71 3.85 28.64
CA TYR A 279 -8.45 3.82 27.92
C TYR A 279 -7.88 5.23 27.75
N SER A 280 -6.58 5.39 27.97
CA SER A 280 -5.81 6.55 27.53
C SER A 280 -4.73 6.10 26.54
N ILE A 281 -4.88 6.49 25.28
CA ILE A 281 -4.03 6.08 24.16
C ILE A 281 -3.21 7.29 23.72
N SER A 282 -1.90 7.12 23.66
CA SER A 282 -0.99 8.07 23.04
C SER A 282 -0.31 7.41 21.85
N LEU A 283 -0.55 7.93 20.66
CA LEU A 283 0.09 7.52 19.42
C LEU A 283 1.05 8.63 18.98
N LYS A 284 2.33 8.30 18.89
CA LYS A 284 3.36 9.19 18.35
C LYS A 284 4.11 8.44 17.27
N GLU A 285 3.98 8.90 16.03
CA GLU A 285 4.41 8.18 14.82
C GLU A 285 3.88 6.74 14.85
N LYS A 286 4.76 5.74 14.91
CA LYS A 286 4.42 4.33 15.03
C LYS A 286 4.35 3.81 16.46
N GLN A 287 4.74 4.59 17.47
CA GLN A 287 4.76 4.13 18.86
C GLN A 287 3.40 4.37 19.53
N ALA A 288 2.78 3.28 20.00
CA ALA A 288 1.54 3.34 20.76
C ALA A 288 1.81 3.06 22.25
N THR A 289 1.28 3.93 23.11
CA THR A 289 1.22 3.71 24.56
C THR A 289 -0.23 3.74 25.00
N VAL A 290 -0.71 2.63 25.55
CA VAL A 290 -2.11 2.46 25.96
C VAL A 290 -2.17 2.19 27.46
N HIS A 291 -2.76 3.13 28.19
CA HIS A 291 -3.09 2.98 29.60
C HIS A 291 -4.53 2.48 29.73
N VAL A 292 -4.73 1.35 30.38
CA VAL A 292 -6.02 0.72 30.65
C VAL A 292 -6.30 0.85 32.14
N MET A 293 -7.45 1.42 32.51
CA MET A 293 -7.94 1.43 33.89
C MET A 293 -9.07 0.43 34.04
N PHE A 294 -9.06 -0.33 35.13
CA PHE A 294 -10.08 -1.35 35.40
C PHE A 294 -11.06 -0.86 36.46
N SER A 295 -12.36 -1.10 36.22
CA SER A 295 -13.39 -0.96 37.25
C SER A 295 -13.46 -2.20 38.13
N ARG A 296 -13.07 -3.37 37.60
CA ARG A 296 -13.04 -4.66 38.29
C ARG A 296 -11.92 -5.55 37.75
N MET A 297 -11.27 -6.33 38.61
CA MET A 297 -10.22 -7.28 38.25
C MET A 297 -10.29 -8.53 39.15
N ASP A 298 -10.91 -9.60 38.65
CA ASP A 298 -11.16 -10.84 39.38
C ASP A 298 -10.19 -11.97 38.94
N THR A 299 -9.06 -11.60 38.31
CA THR A 299 -8.02 -12.52 37.85
C THR A 299 -6.63 -11.92 37.98
N THR A 300 -5.63 -12.78 38.21
CA THR A 300 -4.20 -12.42 38.18
C THR A 300 -3.56 -12.70 36.82
N LYS A 301 -4.31 -13.26 35.86
CA LYS A 301 -3.83 -13.61 34.52
C LYS A 301 -4.79 -13.15 33.41
N PRO A 302 -5.18 -11.86 33.35
CA PRO A 302 -6.08 -11.40 32.32
C PRO A 302 -5.48 -11.54 30.92
N THR A 303 -6.34 -11.80 29.94
CA THR A 303 -5.98 -11.87 28.53
C THR A 303 -6.53 -10.69 27.74
N PHE A 304 -5.74 -10.15 26.82
CA PHE A 304 -6.10 -9.07 25.91
C PHE A 304 -5.86 -9.49 24.47
N GLN A 305 -6.74 -9.08 23.56
CA GLN A 305 -6.52 -9.21 22.12
C GLN A 305 -5.76 -7.98 21.63
N LEU A 306 -4.56 -8.17 21.10
CA LEU A 306 -3.73 -7.16 20.47
C LEU A 306 -3.04 -7.79 19.28
N TYR A 307 -3.16 -7.13 18.13
CA TYR A 307 -2.73 -7.67 16.85
C TYR A 307 -1.29 -8.21 16.89
N HIS A 308 -1.18 -9.53 16.81
CA HIS A 308 -0.24 -10.17 15.93
C HIS A 308 1.17 -9.59 15.74
N ALA A 309 1.26 -8.87 14.64
CA ALA A 309 2.48 -8.29 14.13
C ALA A 309 3.06 -7.19 15.01
N TYR A 310 2.32 -6.66 15.99
CA TYR A 310 2.79 -5.54 16.82
C TYR A 310 3.77 -5.99 17.90
N PRO A 311 5.05 -5.59 17.83
CA PRO A 311 6.03 -5.96 18.84
C PRO A 311 5.77 -5.21 20.14
N ILE A 312 5.36 -5.93 21.18
CA ILE A 312 5.19 -5.40 22.54
C ILE A 312 6.58 -5.18 23.14
N LYS A 313 6.91 -3.92 23.47
CA LYS A 313 8.18 -3.58 24.13
C LYS A 313 8.16 -3.91 25.61
N TRP A 314 7.06 -3.59 26.27
CA TRP A 314 6.83 -3.93 27.67
C TRP A 314 5.36 -3.71 28.05
N ILE A 315 4.95 -4.34 29.15
CA ILE A 315 3.70 -4.09 29.85
C ILE A 315 4.04 -3.72 31.29
N GLN A 316 3.39 -2.69 31.83
CA GLN A 316 3.56 -2.24 33.22
C GLN A 316 2.23 -2.27 33.97
N ALA A 317 2.28 -2.79 35.21
CA ALA A 317 1.21 -2.71 36.19
C ALA A 317 1.71 -1.85 37.37
N ASN A 318 0.95 -0.84 37.78
CA ASN A 318 1.32 0.03 38.91
C ASN A 318 2.79 0.52 38.83
N HIS A 319 3.22 0.99 37.64
CA HIS A 319 4.57 1.45 37.32
C HIS A 319 5.70 0.40 37.36
N LYS A 320 5.40 -0.89 37.57
CA LYS A 320 6.37 -1.99 37.51
C LYS A 320 6.15 -2.85 36.28
N ARG A 321 7.25 -3.28 35.63
CA ARG A 321 7.15 -4.19 34.48
C ARG A 321 6.63 -5.55 34.92
N VAL A 322 5.69 -6.09 34.15
CA VAL A 322 5.09 -7.41 34.39
C VAL A 322 5.48 -8.37 33.27
N LYS A 323 5.47 -9.66 33.58
CA LYS A 323 5.67 -10.71 32.57
C LYS A 323 4.39 -10.87 31.74
N PHE A 324 4.55 -11.30 30.50
CA PHE A 324 3.44 -11.67 29.63
C PHE A 324 3.83 -12.84 28.74
N ALA A 325 2.82 -13.56 28.26
CA ALA A 325 2.92 -14.57 27.23
C ALA A 325 2.00 -14.19 26.07
N ARG A 326 2.32 -14.63 24.85
CA ARG A 326 1.55 -14.32 23.65
C ARG A 326 1.30 -15.58 22.84
N GLU A 327 0.06 -15.74 22.37
CA GLU A 327 -0.37 -16.81 21.46
C GLU A 327 -1.25 -16.19 20.37
N GLY A 328 -0.66 -15.88 19.22
CA GLY A 328 -1.31 -15.08 18.18
C GLY A 328 -1.59 -13.65 18.65
N ASP A 329 -2.82 -13.20 18.50
CA ASP A 329 -3.32 -11.92 18.99
C ASP A 329 -3.60 -11.92 20.49
N ILE A 330 -3.62 -13.08 21.16
CA ILE A 330 -3.95 -13.17 22.57
C ILE A 330 -2.70 -12.96 23.43
N VAL A 331 -2.75 -11.93 24.28
CA VAL A 331 -1.69 -11.56 25.22
C VAL A 331 -2.15 -11.84 26.65
N THR A 332 -1.53 -12.79 27.31
CA THR A 332 -1.76 -13.15 28.72
C THR A 332 -0.78 -12.41 29.61
N VAL A 333 -1.28 -11.58 30.53
CA VAL A 333 -0.44 -10.74 31.40
C VAL A 333 -0.44 -11.30 32.83
N TYR A 334 0.72 -11.43 33.45
CA TYR A 334 0.85 -11.97 34.82
C TYR A 334 0.90 -10.83 35.83
N LEU A 335 -0.19 -10.63 36.58
CA LEU A 335 -0.41 -9.49 37.45
C LEU A 335 -0.27 -9.82 38.93
N PRO A 336 0.26 -8.88 39.75
CA PRO A 336 0.03 -8.88 41.18
C PRO A 336 -1.45 -8.72 41.51
N GLU A 337 -1.88 -9.28 42.65
CA GLU A 337 -3.22 -9.05 43.19
C GLU A 337 -3.48 -7.56 43.43
N GLY A 338 -4.73 -7.12 43.20
CA GLY A 338 -5.14 -5.72 43.39
C GLY A 338 -4.65 -4.75 42.29
N THR A 339 -4.26 -5.25 41.11
CA THR A 339 -3.90 -4.37 39.98
C THR A 339 -5.12 -3.60 39.46
N THR A 340 -5.05 -2.26 39.48
CA THR A 340 -6.13 -1.36 39.03
C THR A 340 -5.88 -0.73 37.66
N SER A 341 -4.63 -0.77 37.17
CA SER A 341 -4.27 -0.22 35.87
C SER A 341 -3.13 -0.98 35.20
N LEU A 342 -3.14 -0.95 33.87
CA LEU A 342 -2.09 -1.50 33.01
C LEU A 342 -1.65 -0.50 31.96
N THR A 343 -0.39 -0.57 31.56
CA THR A 343 0.16 0.22 30.46
C THR A 343 0.86 -0.70 29.48
N PHE A 344 0.41 -0.67 28.22
CA PHE A 344 1.03 -1.35 27.10
C PHE A 344 1.87 -0.37 26.30
N ARG A 345 3.09 -0.75 25.92
CA ARG A 345 3.88 -0.02 24.94
C ARG A 345 4.32 -0.95 23.81
N TYR A 346 3.95 -0.61 22.59
CA TYR A 346 4.23 -1.40 21.38
C TYR A 346 4.42 -0.49 20.17
N ASP A 347 4.97 -1.04 19.09
CA ASP A 347 5.05 -0.35 17.81
C ASP A 347 3.96 -0.87 16.86
N ILE A 348 3.29 0.03 16.16
CA ILE A 348 2.45 -0.28 15.00
C ILE A 348 3.39 -0.56 13.82
N VAL A 349 3.12 -1.64 13.09
CA VAL A 349 3.90 -2.10 11.94
C VAL A 349 3.00 -2.07 10.70
N ASP A 350 3.58 -1.73 9.55
CA ASP A 350 2.91 -1.82 8.25
C ASP A 350 2.63 -3.30 7.94
N THR A 351 1.36 -3.67 7.81
CA THR A 351 0.94 -5.02 7.42
C THR A 351 -0.18 -4.96 6.38
N SER A 352 -0.45 -6.09 5.73
CA SER A 352 -1.57 -6.21 4.78
C SER A 352 -2.92 -5.85 5.43
N PHE A 353 -3.13 -6.18 6.70
CA PHE A 353 -4.35 -5.82 7.43
C PHE A 353 -4.33 -4.42 8.02
N ILE A 354 -3.18 -3.88 8.41
CA ILE A 354 -3.09 -2.53 8.96
C ILE A 354 -1.98 -1.77 8.22
N PRO A 355 -2.32 -1.12 7.10
CA PRO A 355 -1.33 -0.41 6.32
C PRO A 355 -0.82 0.84 7.05
N TYR A 356 0.48 1.07 6.97
CA TYR A 356 1.17 2.24 7.48
C TYR A 356 2.20 2.75 6.47
N THR A 357 1.95 3.90 5.85
CA THR A 357 2.88 4.48 4.86
C THR A 357 3.08 5.96 5.13
N ASN A 358 4.32 6.39 5.37
CA ASN A 358 4.70 7.81 5.53
C ASN A 358 3.85 8.59 6.56
N GLY A 359 3.47 7.96 7.68
CA GLY A 359 2.66 8.59 8.73
C GLY A 359 1.14 8.54 8.48
N ARG A 360 0.72 7.98 7.34
CA ARG A 360 -0.67 7.64 7.05
C ARG A 360 -0.98 6.25 7.56
N THR A 361 -2.13 6.08 8.19
CA THR A 361 -2.55 4.81 8.77
C THR A 361 -4.06 4.76 8.94
N VAL A 362 -4.62 3.56 8.79
CA VAL A 362 -6.04 3.28 8.96
C VAL A 362 -6.19 2.25 10.08
N LEU A 363 -6.54 2.74 11.28
CA LEU A 363 -6.73 1.93 12.49
C LEU A 363 -8.23 1.76 12.74
N LEU A 364 -8.81 0.70 12.17
CA LEU A 364 -10.24 0.45 12.24
C LEU A 364 -10.67 -0.17 13.58
N ALA A 365 -11.87 0.18 14.04
CA ALA A 365 -12.42 -0.30 15.29
C ALA A 365 -12.63 -1.81 15.37
N ASP A 366 -12.70 -2.55 14.26
CA ASP A 366 -12.83 -4.02 14.23
C ASP A 366 -11.47 -4.74 14.26
N LYS A 367 -10.38 -3.99 14.09
CA LYS A 367 -9.01 -4.50 14.18
C LYS A 367 -8.46 -4.33 15.60
N ALA A 368 -7.67 -5.28 16.07
CA ALA A 368 -7.05 -5.29 17.39
C ALA A 368 -5.84 -4.35 17.49
N TRP A 369 -5.97 -3.10 17.04
CA TRP A 369 -4.85 -2.15 17.00
C TRP A 369 -4.49 -1.57 18.38
N TYR A 370 -5.34 -1.81 19.38
CA TYR A 370 -5.12 -1.57 20.81
C TYR A 370 -5.56 -2.79 21.62
N PRO A 371 -5.09 -2.98 22.87
CA PRO A 371 -5.43 -4.16 23.68
C PRO A 371 -6.92 -4.15 24.05
N LYS A 372 -7.68 -5.07 23.46
CA LYS A 372 -9.12 -5.23 23.67
C LYS A 372 -9.46 -6.40 24.58
N LYS A 373 -10.61 -6.34 25.25
CA LYS A 373 -11.18 -7.45 26.02
C LYS A 373 -11.90 -8.43 25.08
N ARG A 374 -11.16 -9.31 24.41
CA ARG A 374 -11.70 -10.35 23.51
C ARG A 374 -11.05 -11.70 23.76
N ALA A 375 -11.81 -12.77 23.53
CA ALA A 375 -11.37 -14.15 23.74
C ALA A 375 -10.79 -14.80 22.47
N SER A 376 -11.09 -14.24 21.30
CA SER A 376 -10.73 -14.78 19.99
C SER A 376 -9.50 -14.08 19.40
N GLN A 377 -8.85 -14.75 18.44
CA GLN A 377 -7.96 -14.09 17.49
C GLN A 377 -8.73 -13.02 16.70
N MET A 378 -8.07 -11.96 16.24
CA MET A 378 -8.67 -10.83 15.51
C MET A 378 -9.32 -11.28 14.20
N TYR A 379 -8.75 -12.30 13.55
CA TYR A 379 -9.18 -12.80 12.27
C TYR A 379 -9.33 -14.32 12.29
N LYS A 380 -10.36 -14.84 11.62
CA LYS A 380 -10.65 -16.27 11.52
C LYS A 380 -10.87 -16.67 10.08
N ILE A 381 -10.40 -17.88 9.76
CA ILE A 381 -10.59 -18.52 8.46
C ILE A 381 -11.37 -19.81 8.68
N TYR A 382 -12.52 -19.96 8.07
CA TYR A 382 -13.30 -21.17 8.04
C TYR A 382 -13.03 -21.90 6.73
N GLU A 383 -12.61 -23.16 6.81
CA GLU A 383 -12.38 -24.00 5.63
C GLU A 383 -13.41 -25.12 5.60
N PHE A 384 -14.07 -25.27 4.45
CA PHE A 384 -15.09 -26.27 4.20
C PHE A 384 -14.70 -27.06 2.95
N THR A 385 -14.81 -28.38 3.01
CA THR A 385 -14.73 -29.21 1.81
C THR A 385 -16.15 -29.42 1.31
N ILE A 386 -16.40 -29.14 0.03
CA ILE A 386 -17.72 -29.40 -0.55
C ILE A 386 -17.95 -30.91 -0.56
N TYR A 387 -19.07 -31.34 0.00
CA TYR A 387 -19.40 -32.75 0.12
C TYR A 387 -19.44 -33.42 -1.27
N GLY A 388 -18.63 -34.45 -1.48
CA GLY A 388 -18.55 -35.18 -2.76
C GLY A 388 -17.56 -34.60 -3.78
N THR A 389 -16.87 -33.49 -3.49
CA THR A 389 -15.78 -32.98 -4.33
C THR A 389 -14.47 -32.87 -3.52
N LYS A 390 -13.35 -32.62 -4.22
CA LYS A 390 -12.07 -32.25 -3.58
C LYS A 390 -11.92 -30.73 -3.42
N GLU A 391 -12.95 -29.96 -3.76
CA GLU A 391 -12.89 -28.50 -3.72
C GLU A 391 -13.02 -27.99 -2.29
N ARG A 392 -12.14 -27.07 -1.93
CA ARG A 392 -12.12 -26.38 -0.65
C ARG A 392 -12.67 -24.98 -0.86
N ILE A 393 -13.74 -24.65 -0.14
CA ILE A 393 -14.23 -23.29 0.03
C ILE A 393 -13.66 -22.77 1.34
N TRP A 394 -13.28 -21.51 1.36
CA TRP A 394 -12.89 -20.83 2.58
C TRP A 394 -13.67 -19.53 2.71
N TRP A 395 -14.00 -19.17 3.94
CA TRP A 395 -14.61 -17.89 4.29
C TRP A 395 -13.82 -17.31 5.45
N ASP A 396 -13.51 -16.03 5.39
CA ASP A 396 -12.77 -15.31 6.40
C ASP A 396 -13.57 -14.15 6.98
N GLU A 397 -13.34 -13.85 8.25
CA GLU A 397 -13.98 -12.73 8.93
C GLU A 397 -13.08 -12.16 10.03
N PHE A 398 -13.20 -10.84 10.25
CA PHE A 398 -12.75 -10.22 11.49
C PHE A 398 -13.73 -10.59 12.61
N THR A 399 -13.21 -10.94 13.78
CA THR A 399 -14.03 -11.53 14.86
C THR A 399 -14.61 -10.53 15.84
N ASP A 400 -14.24 -9.25 15.71
CA ASP A 400 -14.69 -8.24 16.65
C ASP A 400 -16.20 -8.00 16.53
N GLN A 401 -16.85 -7.81 17.66
CA GLN A 401 -18.29 -7.60 17.75
C GLN A 401 -18.55 -6.36 18.61
N PHE A 402 -19.36 -5.43 18.07
CA PHE A 402 -19.73 -4.20 18.75
C PHE A 402 -21.04 -4.38 19.51
N LEU A 403 -20.95 -4.79 20.77
CA LEU A 403 -22.12 -5.00 21.62
C LEU A 403 -22.65 -3.65 22.16
N PRO A 404 -23.95 -3.33 22.05
CA PRO A 404 -24.49 -2.01 22.42
C PRO A 404 -24.24 -1.57 23.87
N ARG A 405 -24.06 -2.54 24.78
CA ARG A 405 -23.81 -2.31 26.21
C ARG A 405 -22.33 -2.11 26.56
N GLU A 406 -21.42 -2.38 25.63
CA GLU A 406 -19.98 -2.28 25.85
C GLU A 406 -19.52 -0.88 25.44
N LYS A 407 -19.51 0.08 26.38
CA LYS A 407 -18.97 1.42 26.17
C LYS A 407 -17.88 1.72 27.18
N HIS A 408 -16.80 2.33 26.71
CA HIS A 408 -15.67 2.72 27.54
C HIS A 408 -15.35 4.20 27.33
N ALA A 409 -14.84 4.85 28.37
CA ALA A 409 -14.28 6.18 28.23
C ALA A 409 -12.91 6.12 27.54
N PHE A 410 -12.74 6.84 26.44
CA PHE A 410 -11.48 6.93 25.71
C PHE A 410 -10.91 8.35 25.77
N THR A 411 -9.58 8.43 25.89
CA THR A 411 -8.80 9.64 25.61
C THR A 411 -7.69 9.27 24.65
N LEU A 412 -7.68 9.85 23.47
CA LEU A 412 -6.73 9.60 22.40
C LEU A 412 -5.92 10.86 22.10
N LYS A 413 -4.61 10.76 22.25
CA LYS A 413 -3.64 11.78 21.84
C LYS A 413 -2.87 11.25 20.64
N VAL A 414 -2.94 11.98 19.52
CA VAL A 414 -2.33 11.61 18.25
C VAL A 414 -1.56 12.81 17.73
N ASP A 415 -0.42 12.58 17.10
CA ASP A 415 0.36 13.60 16.40
C ASP A 415 -0.10 13.82 14.96
N GLY A 416 0.06 15.05 14.47
CA GLY A 416 -0.31 15.41 13.10
C GLY A 416 -1.83 15.46 12.87
N ASP A 417 -2.20 15.60 11.60
CA ASP A 417 -3.59 15.77 11.19
C ASP A 417 -4.32 14.43 11.13
N VAL A 418 -5.54 14.44 11.67
CA VAL A 418 -6.44 13.29 11.72
C VAL A 418 -7.61 13.58 10.80
N LEU A 419 -7.79 12.72 9.79
CA LEU A 419 -8.90 12.82 8.86
C LEU A 419 -10.20 12.42 9.57
N PHE A 420 -10.20 11.26 10.22
CA PHE A 420 -11.37 10.77 10.94
C PHE A 420 -11.00 10.14 12.29
N CYS A 421 -11.80 10.48 13.30
CA CYS A 421 -11.86 9.76 14.56
C CYS A 421 -13.31 9.80 15.04
N ASN A 422 -13.83 8.67 15.47
CA ASN A 422 -15.19 8.57 16.01
C ASN A 422 -15.35 9.28 17.38
N LEU A 423 -14.23 9.55 18.07
CA LEU A 423 -14.23 10.33 19.31
C LEU A 423 -14.26 11.84 19.00
N PRO A 424 -15.01 12.66 19.77
CA PRO A 424 -15.03 14.10 19.57
C PRO A 424 -13.71 14.75 20.00
N LYS A 425 -13.25 15.73 19.22
CA LYS A 425 -12.04 16.52 19.52
C LYS A 425 -12.33 17.51 20.67
N ARG A 426 -11.51 17.47 21.73
CA ARG A 426 -11.54 18.39 22.88
C ARG A 426 -10.14 18.97 23.10
N GLY A 427 -9.90 20.18 22.61
CA GLY A 427 -8.57 20.80 22.65
C GLY A 427 -7.56 20.02 21.82
N SER A 428 -6.49 19.55 22.44
CA SER A 428 -5.40 18.79 21.79
C SER A 428 -5.59 17.27 21.80
N VAL A 429 -6.73 16.76 22.31
CA VAL A 429 -7.02 15.32 22.41
C VAL A 429 -8.40 15.00 21.85
N TYR A 430 -8.63 13.75 21.52
CA TYR A 430 -9.95 13.21 21.19
C TYR A 430 -10.46 12.44 22.40
N SER A 431 -11.66 12.74 22.90
CA SER A 431 -12.13 12.12 24.14
C SER A 431 -13.64 12.00 24.20
N GLY A 432 -14.13 10.82 24.56
CA GLY A 432 -15.56 10.53 24.68
C GLY A 432 -15.80 9.07 25.05
N GLU A 433 -17.07 8.68 25.13
CA GLU A 433 -17.46 7.28 25.29
C GLU A 433 -17.76 6.66 23.92
N ALA A 434 -17.22 5.48 23.67
CA ALA A 434 -17.43 4.72 22.44
C ALA A 434 -17.37 3.22 22.73
N GLN A 435 -17.84 2.39 21.80
CA GLN A 435 -17.68 0.94 21.88
C GLN A 435 -16.24 0.52 21.55
N ALA A 436 -15.69 1.16 20.52
CA ALA A 436 -14.32 0.97 20.07
C ALA A 436 -13.85 2.25 19.36
N VAL A 437 -12.57 2.34 19.04
CA VAL A 437 -11.99 3.53 18.42
C VAL A 437 -11.54 3.22 16.99
N THR A 438 -11.98 4.05 16.05
CA THR A 438 -11.47 4.13 14.69
C THR A 438 -10.67 5.43 14.54
N LEU A 439 -9.49 5.32 13.95
CA LEU A 439 -8.62 6.45 13.64
C LEU A 439 -8.10 6.33 12.20
N ILE A 440 -8.33 7.36 11.40
CA ILE A 440 -7.82 7.47 10.04
C ILE A 440 -6.95 8.72 9.95
N LYS A 441 -5.68 8.51 9.63
CA LYS A 441 -4.71 9.56 9.25
C LYS A 441 -4.34 9.31 7.80
N GLY A 442 -4.73 10.17 6.87
CA GLY A 442 -4.62 9.80 5.46
C GLY A 442 -5.11 10.85 4.49
N GLN A 443 -5.09 10.48 3.21
CA GLN A 443 -5.61 11.28 2.10
C GLN A 443 -7.11 11.05 1.94
N GLY A 444 -7.91 12.06 2.22
CA GLY A 444 -9.35 12.00 2.00
C GLY A 444 -10.01 13.30 2.39
N ASN A 445 -11.33 13.31 2.20
CA ASN A 445 -12.13 14.51 2.34
C ASN A 445 -13.25 14.29 3.36
N ARG A 446 -13.81 15.41 3.83
CA ARG A 446 -14.90 15.41 4.81
C ARG A 446 -16.02 16.33 4.38
N LEU A 447 -17.24 15.86 4.60
CA LEU A 447 -18.47 16.52 4.21
C LEU A 447 -19.47 16.45 5.36
N VAL A 448 -20.27 17.49 5.54
CA VAL A 448 -21.41 17.47 6.46
C VAL A 448 -22.70 17.65 5.68
N TYR A 449 -23.60 16.67 5.74
CA TYR A 449 -24.89 16.72 5.06
C TYR A 449 -26.04 16.35 6.00
N LYS A 450 -26.99 17.27 6.22
CA LYS A 450 -28.17 17.06 7.09
C LYS A 450 -27.85 16.42 8.46
N GLY A 451 -26.72 16.83 9.06
CA GLY A 451 -26.25 16.32 10.34
C GLY A 451 -25.45 15.01 10.30
N TYR A 452 -25.23 14.43 9.12
CA TYR A 452 -24.28 13.34 8.88
C TYR A 452 -22.87 13.90 8.66
N GLN A 453 -21.88 13.29 9.28
CA GLN A 453 -20.46 13.54 9.05
C GLN A 453 -19.92 12.43 8.15
N ILE A 454 -19.54 12.78 6.94
CA ILE A 454 -19.13 11.82 5.91
C ILE A 454 -17.64 12.00 5.66
N THR A 455 -16.90 10.90 5.70
CA THR A 455 -15.50 10.82 5.33
C THR A 455 -15.38 9.92 4.11
N TYR A 456 -14.69 10.37 3.07
CA TYR A 456 -14.56 9.63 1.81
C TYR A 456 -13.13 9.71 1.26
N PRO A 457 -12.70 8.73 0.44
CA PRO A 457 -11.36 8.70 -0.13
C PRO A 457 -11.08 9.93 -1.02
N ALA A 458 -9.80 10.28 -1.17
CA ALA A 458 -9.42 11.47 -1.95
C ALA A 458 -9.68 11.32 -3.46
N ASP A 459 -9.85 10.09 -3.96
CA ASP A 459 -10.09 9.78 -5.36
C ASP A 459 -11.56 9.70 -5.73
N TRP A 460 -12.47 10.00 -4.79
CA TRP A 460 -13.90 10.06 -5.07
C TRP A 460 -14.32 11.44 -5.59
N PRO A 461 -15.01 11.52 -6.73
CA PRO A 461 -15.48 12.79 -7.25
C PRO A 461 -16.79 13.25 -6.62
N LYS A 462 -16.95 14.58 -6.50
CA LYS A 462 -18.24 15.29 -6.32
C LYS A 462 -19.16 14.69 -5.25
N MET A 463 -18.61 14.25 -4.13
CA MET A 463 -19.40 13.63 -3.06
C MET A 463 -20.42 14.61 -2.47
N ASP A 464 -20.13 15.91 -2.52
CA ASP A 464 -21.04 17.00 -2.14
C ASP A 464 -22.32 17.07 -3.00
N GLU A 465 -22.25 16.70 -4.28
CA GLU A 465 -23.42 16.59 -5.17
C GLU A 465 -24.15 15.25 -4.95
N ARG A 466 -23.41 14.14 -4.77
CA ARG A 466 -23.97 12.78 -4.67
C ARG A 466 -24.60 12.46 -3.31
N VAL A 467 -24.14 13.11 -2.24
CA VAL A 467 -24.55 12.80 -0.86
C VAL A 467 -26.06 12.89 -0.63
N SER A 468 -26.75 13.76 -1.40
CA SER A 468 -28.19 13.90 -1.27
C SER A 468 -28.97 12.66 -1.66
N THR A 469 -28.35 11.77 -2.44
CA THR A 469 -28.91 10.51 -2.91
C THR A 469 -28.36 9.33 -2.08
N VAL A 470 -27.05 9.30 -1.84
CA VAL A 470 -26.38 8.19 -1.13
C VAL A 470 -26.91 8.03 0.30
N VAL A 471 -27.05 9.12 1.06
CA VAL A 471 -27.48 9.03 2.47
C VAL A 471 -28.92 8.53 2.61
N PRO A 472 -29.91 9.00 1.83
CA PRO A 472 -31.24 8.40 1.81
C PRO A 472 -31.26 6.91 1.46
N GLN A 473 -30.53 6.46 0.44
CA GLN A 473 -30.48 5.05 0.07
C GLN A 473 -29.89 4.18 1.18
N LEU A 474 -28.81 4.65 1.81
CA LEU A 474 -28.21 3.96 2.94
C LEU A 474 -29.16 3.85 4.13
N LYS A 475 -30.02 4.86 4.35
CA LYS A 475 -31.08 4.79 5.36
C LYS A 475 -32.16 3.78 5.02
N GLU A 476 -32.58 3.73 3.76
CA GLU A 476 -33.59 2.78 3.27
C GLU A 476 -33.05 1.35 3.40
N ALA A 477 -31.86 1.08 2.88
CA ALA A 477 -31.18 -0.21 3.02
C ALA A 477 -31.03 -0.62 4.50
N PHE A 478 -30.66 0.32 5.39
CA PHE A 478 -30.60 0.05 6.82
C PHE A 478 -31.97 -0.31 7.41
N GLN A 479 -33.06 0.37 6.99
CA GLN A 479 -34.41 0.05 7.44
C GLN A 479 -34.86 -1.33 6.97
N ASP A 480 -34.56 -1.70 5.73
CA ASP A 480 -34.91 -3.01 5.16
C ASP A 480 -34.16 -4.14 5.88
N VAL A 481 -32.84 -3.99 6.07
CA VAL A 481 -32.05 -4.97 6.83
C VAL A 481 -32.59 -5.14 8.25
N ARG A 482 -33.02 -4.06 8.89
CA ARG A 482 -33.60 -4.09 10.24
C ARG A 482 -34.95 -4.82 10.30
N GLN A 483 -35.72 -4.85 9.21
CA GLN A 483 -36.97 -5.63 9.15
C GLN A 483 -36.71 -7.14 9.07
N ILE A 484 -35.58 -7.53 8.48
CA ILE A 484 -35.28 -8.93 8.14
C ILE A 484 -34.35 -9.58 9.18
N ALA A 485 -33.49 -8.79 9.83
CA ALA A 485 -32.53 -9.26 10.82
C ALA A 485 -32.49 -8.36 12.07
N PRO A 486 -32.33 -8.93 13.27
CA PRO A 486 -32.11 -8.15 14.48
C PRO A 486 -30.77 -7.40 14.39
N THR A 487 -30.83 -6.08 14.18
CA THR A 487 -29.64 -5.22 14.17
C THR A 487 -29.24 -4.83 15.59
N THR A 488 -27.94 -4.87 15.91
CA THR A 488 -27.40 -4.38 17.18
C THR A 488 -27.54 -2.86 17.32
N VAL A 489 -27.54 -2.14 16.20
CA VAL A 489 -27.65 -0.69 16.15
C VAL A 489 -29.11 -0.26 15.88
N SER A 490 -29.58 0.75 16.60
CA SER A 490 -30.98 1.21 16.56
C SER A 490 -31.30 2.20 15.43
N SER A 491 -30.30 2.89 14.91
CA SER A 491 -30.41 3.87 13.82
C SER A 491 -29.10 3.97 13.06
N LEU A 492 -29.15 4.27 11.76
CA LEU A 492 -27.95 4.57 10.97
C LEU A 492 -27.08 5.63 11.68
N PRO A 493 -25.80 5.33 11.99
CA PRO A 493 -24.91 6.28 12.65
C PRO A 493 -24.74 7.57 11.85
N LYS A 494 -24.53 8.68 12.56
CA LYS A 494 -24.34 9.99 11.92
C LYS A 494 -22.95 10.15 11.31
N ALA A 495 -21.94 9.42 11.82
CA ALA A 495 -20.63 9.38 11.20
C ALA A 495 -20.55 8.21 10.21
N ILE A 496 -20.22 8.48 8.96
CA ILE A 496 -20.09 7.48 7.89
C ILE A 496 -18.73 7.64 7.24
N VAL A 497 -18.00 6.54 7.09
CA VAL A 497 -16.69 6.46 6.45
C VAL A 497 -16.83 5.53 5.24
N PHE A 498 -16.57 6.05 4.05
CA PHE A 498 -16.63 5.29 2.81
C PHE A 498 -15.24 4.83 2.36
N SER A 499 -15.12 3.68 1.71
CA SER A 499 -13.87 3.25 1.09
C SER A 499 -14.14 2.39 -0.13
N SER A 500 -13.29 2.45 -1.15
CA SER A 500 -13.46 1.61 -2.35
C SER A 500 -12.81 0.24 -2.22
N PHE A 501 -11.65 0.15 -1.56
CA PHE A 501 -10.86 -1.08 -1.46
C PHE A 501 -10.06 -1.15 -0.15
N GLY A 502 -9.84 -2.38 0.33
CA GLY A 502 -8.89 -2.71 1.41
C GLY A 502 -9.37 -2.54 2.85
N LEU A 503 -10.53 -1.91 3.09
CA LEU A 503 -11.10 -1.77 4.43
C LEU A 503 -12.25 -2.75 4.65
N SER A 504 -12.44 -3.18 5.89
CA SER A 504 -13.58 -3.99 6.29
C SER A 504 -14.82 -3.11 6.48
N SER A 505 -15.97 -3.62 6.06
CA SER A 505 -17.28 -3.01 6.34
C SER A 505 -17.74 -3.42 7.75
N PHE A 506 -18.03 -2.43 8.61
CA PHE A 506 -18.61 -2.69 9.93
C PHE A 506 -19.41 -1.50 10.46
N MET A 507 -20.31 -1.76 11.41
CA MET A 507 -21.16 -0.74 12.01
C MET A 507 -21.11 -0.80 13.53
N ALA A 508 -20.81 0.34 14.15
CA ALA A 508 -20.92 0.60 15.58
C ALA A 508 -22.04 1.62 15.86
N ASP A 509 -22.38 1.86 17.12
CA ASP A 509 -23.41 2.83 17.52
C ASP A 509 -23.12 4.27 17.05
N ASP A 510 -21.83 4.63 16.97
CA ASP A 510 -21.36 5.99 16.74
C ASP A 510 -20.91 6.25 15.30
N HIS A 511 -20.48 5.20 14.57
CA HIS A 511 -20.06 5.32 13.17
C HIS A 511 -20.25 4.04 12.35
N LEU A 512 -20.33 4.23 11.03
CA LEU A 512 -20.32 3.19 10.02
C LEU A 512 -19.04 3.31 9.19
N VAL A 513 -18.36 2.20 8.95
CA VAL A 513 -17.36 2.06 7.88
C VAL A 513 -17.96 1.18 6.80
N TYR A 514 -18.06 1.69 5.58
CA TYR A 514 -18.70 1.03 4.45
C TYR A 514 -17.73 0.93 3.29
N ASN A 515 -17.34 -0.30 2.96
CA ASN A 515 -16.54 -0.60 1.78
C ASN A 515 -17.47 -0.85 0.57
N THR A 516 -17.30 -0.07 -0.49
CA THR A 516 -18.07 -0.14 -1.74
C THR A 516 -17.52 -1.15 -2.74
N GLY A 517 -16.34 -1.75 -2.48
CA GLY A 517 -15.75 -2.80 -3.30
C GLY A 517 -16.46 -4.17 -3.24
N ASP A 518 -17.45 -4.34 -2.36
CA ASP A 518 -18.27 -5.55 -2.32
C ASP A 518 -19.29 -5.57 -3.48
N LEU A 519 -19.64 -6.76 -3.98
CA LEU A 519 -20.48 -7.02 -5.18
C LEU A 519 -21.85 -6.30 -5.20
N TYR A 520 -22.27 -5.67 -4.10
CA TYR A 520 -23.58 -5.02 -3.92
C TYR A 520 -23.47 -3.63 -3.27
N ALA A 521 -22.66 -2.74 -3.85
CA ALA A 521 -22.55 -1.36 -3.38
C ALA A 521 -23.90 -0.61 -3.50
N ILE A 522 -24.33 0.06 -2.44
CA ILE A 522 -25.66 0.72 -2.31
C ILE A 522 -25.84 1.86 -3.33
N ASP A 523 -24.75 2.41 -3.85
CA ASP A 523 -24.70 3.49 -4.84
C ASP A 523 -24.75 3.00 -6.30
N LYS A 524 -24.52 1.70 -6.58
CA LYS A 524 -24.55 1.14 -7.94
C LYS A 524 -25.90 1.30 -8.65
N TYR A 525 -27.01 1.31 -7.89
CA TYR A 525 -28.36 1.30 -8.48
C TYR A 525 -28.73 2.60 -9.23
N HIS A 526 -28.15 3.76 -8.87
CA HIS A 526 -28.41 5.03 -9.58
C HIS A 526 -27.33 5.39 -10.60
N LEU A 527 -26.10 4.91 -10.44
CA LEU A 527 -25.04 5.09 -11.43
C LEU A 527 -25.41 4.50 -12.78
N ASP A 528 -26.10 3.35 -12.79
CA ASP A 528 -26.68 2.77 -14.00
C ASP A 528 -27.66 3.75 -14.67
N GLN A 529 -28.54 4.39 -13.89
CA GLN A 529 -29.58 5.28 -14.40
C GLN A 529 -29.02 6.62 -14.94
N ASP A 530 -28.11 7.27 -14.21
CA ASP A 530 -27.47 8.53 -14.63
C ASP A 530 -26.58 8.32 -15.86
N PHE A 531 -25.85 7.19 -15.94
CA PHE A 531 -25.05 6.81 -17.11
C PHE A 531 -25.91 6.53 -18.34
N TYR A 532 -27.04 5.82 -18.20
CA TYR A 532 -27.98 5.62 -19.30
C TYR A 532 -28.60 6.94 -19.77
N GLU A 533 -28.90 7.87 -18.85
CA GLU A 533 -29.43 9.20 -19.19
C GLU A 533 -28.37 10.10 -19.87
N GLU A 534 -27.09 10.04 -19.47
CA GLU A 534 -26.01 10.83 -20.07
C GLU A 534 -25.60 10.31 -21.45
N ILE A 535 -25.56 8.98 -21.64
CA ILE A 535 -25.36 8.38 -22.97
C ILE A 535 -26.55 8.70 -23.89
N HIS A 536 -27.79 8.67 -23.38
CA HIS A 536 -28.95 9.07 -24.18
C HIS A 536 -28.88 10.53 -24.63
N LYS A 537 -28.35 11.44 -23.80
CA LYS A 537 -28.16 12.87 -24.15
C LYS A 537 -26.98 13.13 -25.08
N THR A 538 -26.01 12.22 -25.16
CA THR A 538 -24.82 12.37 -26.00
C THR A 538 -24.96 11.67 -27.36
N ILE A 539 -25.86 10.69 -27.46
CA ILE A 539 -26.12 9.88 -28.67
C ILE A 539 -27.42 10.28 -29.39
N PHE A 540 -28.29 11.11 -28.79
CA PHE A 540 -29.50 11.64 -29.43
C PHE A 540 -29.55 13.17 -29.47
#